data_AF-A0A2W4C3G7-F1
#
_entry.id   AF-A0A2W4C3G7-F1
#
_cell.length_a   1.000
_cell.length_b   1.000
_cell.length_c   1.000
_cell.angle_alpha   90.00
_cell.angle_beta   90.00
_cell.angle_gamma   90.00
#
_symmetry.space_group_name_H-M   'P 1'
#
loop_
_entity.id
_entity.type
_entity.pdbx_description
1 polymer ?
#
loop_
_entity_poly.entity_id
_entity_poly.type
_entity_poly.pdbx_seq_one_letter_code
_entity_poly.pdbx_strand_id
1 'polypeptide(L)'
;MFTRFASSFSMWLILIRMSYLSINSFTHNIRIMRSISFIRTRVFNQTQASFAKLAGVTQGTVSKWEAGTLAPSQAEMVRVRTAAIRLAIPWDDEWFFVVPKWAADAEASA
;
A
#
# COMPACT_ATOMS: atom_id res chain seq x y z
N MET A 1 -59.02 -13.89 29.39
CA MET A 1 -58.07 -15.02 29.37
C MET A 1 -56.86 -14.58 28.56
N PHE A 2 -55.72 -14.39 29.25
CA PHE A 2 -54.32 -14.27 28.77
C PHE A 2 -54.02 -13.42 27.51
N THR A 3 -53.63 -12.13 27.64
CA THR A 3 -52.27 -11.58 27.89
C THR A 3 -51.30 -11.60 26.70
N ARG A 4 -50.76 -10.40 26.38
CA ARG A 4 -49.36 -10.10 25.99
C ARG A 4 -48.96 -10.53 24.56
N PHE A 5 -48.07 -9.89 23.80
CA PHE A 5 -47.10 -8.80 24.01
C PHE A 5 -46.72 -8.28 22.61
N ALA A 6 -46.23 -7.06 22.52
CA ALA A 6 -45.73 -6.43 21.29
C ALA A 6 -44.63 -7.25 20.57
N SER A 7 -44.58 -7.09 19.23
CA SER A 7 -43.37 -7.04 18.38
C SER A 7 -42.39 -8.25 18.37
N SER A 8 -41.64 -8.41 17.27
CA SER A 8 -40.45 -9.27 17.17
C SER A 8 -40.65 -10.78 16.96
N PHE A 9 -41.26 -11.17 15.84
CA PHE A 9 -40.93 -12.44 15.17
C PHE A 9 -40.19 -12.25 13.82
N SER A 10 -39.72 -11.04 13.53
CA SER A 10 -38.60 -10.76 12.61
C SER A 10 -37.23 -10.87 13.30
N MET A 11 -37.21 -11.32 14.56
CA MET A 11 -36.01 -11.33 15.41
C MET A 11 -35.52 -12.75 15.76
N TRP A 12 -36.31 -13.79 15.46
CA TRP A 12 -35.92 -15.21 15.56
C TRP A 12 -35.49 -15.79 14.20
N LEU A 13 -34.91 -14.93 13.35
CA LEU A 13 -34.11 -15.28 12.17
C LEU A 13 -32.73 -14.60 12.28
N ILE A 14 -32.27 -14.46 13.53
CA ILE A 14 -30.94 -13.93 13.89
C ILE A 14 -29.87 -15.04 13.99
N LEU A 15 -30.18 -16.34 14.10
CA LEU A 15 -29.19 -17.27 14.72
C LEU A 15 -28.51 -18.32 13.83
N ILE A 16 -28.84 -18.45 12.53
CA ILE A 16 -28.05 -19.28 11.58
C ILE A 16 -27.09 -18.42 10.74
N ARG A 17 -27.29 -17.10 10.69
CA ARG A 17 -26.48 -16.17 9.90
C ARG A 17 -25.30 -15.54 10.67
N MET A 18 -24.92 -16.11 11.83
CA MET A 18 -23.90 -15.51 12.72
C MET A 18 -22.68 -16.39 13.08
N SER A 19 -22.50 -17.61 12.55
CA SER A 19 -21.45 -18.48 13.09
C SER A 19 -20.58 -19.31 12.13
N TYR A 20 -20.57 -19.08 10.81
CA TYR A 20 -19.59 -19.76 9.94
C TYR A 20 -19.07 -18.85 8.83
N LEU A 21 -17.74 -18.77 8.71
CA LEU A 21 -16.89 -17.83 7.96
C LEU A 21 -16.73 -16.47 8.66
N SER A 22 -16.10 -16.41 9.84
CA SER A 22 -14.64 -16.47 9.99
C SER A 22 -13.92 -15.48 9.06
N ILE A 23 -13.69 -14.27 9.59
CA ILE A 23 -12.47 -13.45 9.45
C ILE A 23 -11.65 -13.73 8.18
N ASN A 24 -12.17 -13.38 7.01
CA ASN A 24 -11.33 -12.99 5.87
C ASN A 24 -11.47 -11.49 5.68
N SER A 25 -11.14 -10.75 6.73
CA SER A 25 -10.58 -9.41 6.59
C SER A 25 -9.21 -9.54 5.93
N PHE A 26 -9.22 -9.83 4.63
CA PHE A 26 -8.11 -9.55 3.73
C PHE A 26 -8.67 -8.72 2.58
N THR A 27 -9.29 -7.62 2.98
CA THR A 27 -9.64 -6.49 2.13
C THR A 27 -8.55 -6.22 1.08
N HIS A 28 -8.91 -6.31 -0.20
CA HIS A 28 -8.39 -5.43 -1.24
C HIS A 28 -6.85 -5.37 -1.41
N ASN A 29 -6.17 -6.52 -1.33
CA ASN A 29 -4.73 -6.62 -1.62
C ASN A 29 -4.44 -6.76 -3.13
N ILE A 30 -5.13 -5.96 -3.96
CA ILE A 30 -4.84 -5.76 -5.38
C ILE A 30 -5.23 -4.30 -5.67
N ARG A 31 -4.32 -3.53 -6.26
CA ARG A 31 -4.38 -2.09 -6.62
C ARG A 31 -3.86 -1.12 -5.57
N ILE A 32 -2.53 -0.99 -5.53
CA ILE A 32 -1.74 0.23 -5.77
C ILE A 32 -0.34 -0.09 -5.23
N MET A 33 0.56 -0.56 -6.10
CA MET A 33 1.99 -0.33 -5.86
C MET A 33 2.14 1.19 -5.67
N ARG A 34 2.50 1.62 -4.46
CA ARG A 34 2.79 3.04 -4.23
C ARG A 34 4.07 3.37 -4.98
N SER A 35 4.06 4.48 -5.70
CA SER A 35 5.15 5.01 -6.55
C SER A 35 6.56 4.80 -5.97
N ILE A 36 6.73 5.00 -4.67
CA ILE A 36 8.01 4.80 -3.97
C ILE A 36 8.44 3.34 -3.88
N SER A 37 7.52 2.39 -3.69
CA SER A 37 7.82 0.96 -3.69
C SER A 37 8.32 0.51 -5.07
N PHE A 38 7.70 1.01 -6.15
CA PHE A 38 8.17 0.80 -7.51
C PHE A 38 9.60 1.32 -7.69
N ILE A 39 9.86 2.58 -7.32
CA ILE A 39 11.19 3.18 -7.39
C ILE A 39 12.20 2.31 -6.63
N ARG A 40 11.90 1.91 -5.38
CA ARG A 40 12.84 1.12 -4.59
C ARG A 40 13.15 -0.25 -5.21
N THR A 41 12.12 -0.98 -5.63
CA THR A 41 12.25 -2.39 -6.04
C THR A 41 12.69 -2.54 -7.49
N ARG A 42 12.12 -1.75 -8.40
CA ARG A 42 12.36 -1.90 -9.84
C ARG A 42 13.47 -0.98 -10.34
N VAL A 43 13.56 0.25 -9.82
CA VAL A 43 14.55 1.23 -10.29
C VAL A 43 15.88 1.05 -9.54
N PHE A 44 15.84 1.02 -8.20
CA PHE A 44 17.05 0.89 -7.38
C PHE A 44 17.41 -0.56 -7.03
N ASN A 45 16.44 -1.47 -7.05
CA ASN A 45 16.58 -2.87 -6.58
C ASN A 45 17.27 -2.97 -5.20
N GLN A 46 16.79 -2.17 -4.24
CA GLN A 46 17.36 -2.10 -2.89
C GLN A 46 16.38 -2.54 -1.80
N THR A 47 16.93 -2.93 -0.66
CA THR A 47 16.13 -3.08 0.57
C THR A 47 15.63 -1.72 1.06
N GLN A 48 14.58 -1.69 1.90
CA GLN A 48 14.08 -0.43 2.49
C GLN A 48 15.17 0.30 3.28
N ALA A 49 16.04 -0.43 4.00
CA ALA A 49 17.12 0.16 4.78
C ALA A 49 18.21 0.79 3.91
N SER A 50 18.62 0.12 2.81
CA SER A 50 19.58 0.70 1.86
C SER A 50 19.00 1.91 1.13
N PHE A 51 17.73 1.84 0.73
CA PHE A 51 17.05 2.97 0.09
C PHE A 51 16.90 4.17 1.04
N ALA A 52 16.60 3.93 2.32
CA ALA A 52 16.53 4.96 3.34
C ALA A 52 17.86 5.73 3.49
N LYS A 53 19.00 5.01 3.46
CA LYS A 53 20.33 5.62 3.48
C LYS A 53 20.57 6.54 2.27
N LEU A 54 20.13 6.13 1.08
CA LEU A 54 20.23 6.96 -0.14
C LEU A 54 19.37 8.22 -0.04
N ALA A 55 18.15 8.09 0.48
CA ALA A 55 17.22 9.19 0.66
C ALA A 55 17.51 10.04 1.91
N GLY A 56 18.50 9.68 2.73
CA GLY A 56 18.86 10.40 3.96
C GLY A 56 17.74 10.39 5.02
N VAL A 57 16.97 9.30 5.10
CA VAL A 57 15.86 9.13 6.05
C VAL A 57 15.98 7.81 6.80
N THR A 58 15.05 7.53 7.71
CA THR A 58 14.98 6.24 8.42
C THR A 58 14.25 5.19 7.58
N GLN A 59 14.52 3.90 7.84
CA GLN A 59 13.77 2.80 7.20
C GLN A 59 12.27 2.86 7.54
N GLY A 60 11.91 3.30 8.74
CA GLY A 60 10.52 3.55 9.13
C GLY A 60 9.85 4.65 8.31
N THR A 61 10.60 5.68 7.91
CA THR A 61 10.11 6.73 6.99
C THR A 61 9.78 6.15 5.62
N VAL A 62 10.68 5.32 5.06
CA VAL A 62 10.43 4.62 3.77
C VAL A 62 9.23 3.69 3.88
N SER A 63 9.10 2.94 4.98
CA SER A 63 7.93 2.10 5.21
C SER A 63 6.63 2.91 5.23
N LYS A 64 6.62 4.10 5.85
CA LYS A 64 5.46 5.01 5.83
C LYS A 64 5.19 5.59 4.44
N TRP A 65 6.21 5.84 3.64
CA TRP A 65 6.05 6.25 2.22
C TRP A 65 5.43 5.14 1.38
N GLU A 66 5.88 3.90 1.55
CA GLU A 66 5.36 2.74 0.84
C GLU A 66 3.96 2.34 1.33
N ALA A 67 3.67 2.55 2.60
CA ALA A 67 2.33 2.50 3.18
C ALA A 67 1.55 3.80 2.94
N GLY A 68 2.12 4.77 2.21
CA GLY A 68 1.65 6.12 1.89
C GLY A 68 0.78 6.79 2.95
N THR A 69 1.17 6.59 4.20
CA THR A 69 0.72 7.37 5.35
C THR A 69 1.53 8.65 5.47
N LEU A 70 2.65 8.73 4.75
CA LEU A 70 3.53 9.89 4.65
C LEU A 70 3.95 10.08 3.20
N ALA A 71 3.96 11.31 2.71
CA ALA A 71 4.53 11.64 1.41
C ALA A 71 5.98 12.13 1.58
N PRO A 72 6.88 11.85 0.62
CA PRO A 72 8.20 12.44 0.62
C PRO A 72 8.12 13.95 0.35
N SER A 73 8.94 14.72 1.04
CA SER A 73 9.15 16.14 0.81
C SER A 73 9.98 16.39 -0.45
N GLN A 74 9.95 17.63 -0.95
CA GLN A 74 10.78 18.04 -2.10
C GLN A 74 12.27 17.74 -1.88
N ALA A 75 12.79 18.00 -0.69
CA ALA A 75 14.19 17.74 -0.36
C ALA A 75 14.53 16.24 -0.43
N GLU A 76 13.60 15.37 -0.02
CA GLU A 76 13.77 13.91 -0.10
C GLU A 76 13.71 13.41 -1.54
N MET A 77 12.78 13.93 -2.35
CA MET A 77 12.70 13.60 -3.78
C MET A 77 13.98 13.99 -4.53
N VAL A 78 14.54 15.17 -4.24
CA VAL A 78 15.83 15.60 -4.81
C VAL A 78 16.98 14.66 -4.42
N ARG A 79 17.03 14.17 -3.18
CA ARG A 79 18.07 13.21 -2.76
C ARG A 79 17.94 11.88 -3.48
N VAL A 80 16.73 11.37 -3.66
CA VAL A 80 16.48 10.14 -4.44
C VAL A 80 16.90 10.34 -5.91
N ARG A 81 16.49 11.44 -6.55
CA ARG A 81 16.91 11.79 -7.92
C ARG A 81 18.44 11.85 -8.05
N THR A 82 19.09 12.55 -7.12
CA THR A 82 20.55 12.69 -7.09
C THR A 82 21.24 11.33 -6.94
N ALA A 83 20.67 10.43 -6.13
CA ALA A 83 21.16 9.08 -6.00
C ALA A 83 21.03 8.27 -7.30
N ALA A 84 19.91 8.41 -8.04
CA ALA A 84 19.73 7.74 -9.33
C ALA A 84 20.77 8.21 -10.36
N ILE A 85 20.97 9.53 -10.47
CA ILE A 85 21.99 10.13 -11.36
C ILE A 85 23.38 9.64 -10.99
N ARG A 86 23.74 9.64 -9.70
CA ARG A 86 25.04 9.17 -9.22
C ARG A 86 25.30 7.69 -9.54
N LEU A 87 24.25 6.88 -9.54
CA LEU A 87 24.31 5.46 -9.87
C LEU A 87 24.17 5.19 -11.39
N ALA A 88 24.12 6.24 -12.21
CA ALA A 88 23.88 6.16 -13.66
C ALA A 88 22.60 5.39 -14.03
N ILE A 89 21.57 5.48 -13.18
CA ILE A 89 20.27 4.88 -13.43
C ILE A 89 19.43 5.84 -14.28
N PRO A 90 18.85 5.40 -15.41
CA PRO A 90 17.87 6.19 -16.14
C PRO A 90 16.74 6.61 -15.22
N TRP A 91 16.50 7.91 -15.11
CA TRP A 91 15.58 8.48 -14.14
C TRP A 91 14.44 9.21 -14.81
N ASP A 92 13.23 9.03 -14.29
CA ASP A 92 12.02 9.75 -14.67
C ASP A 92 11.31 10.23 -13.40
N ASP A 93 11.08 11.54 -13.31
CA ASP A 93 10.42 12.16 -12.16
C ASP A 93 8.94 11.83 -12.06
N GLU A 94 8.31 11.43 -13.17
CA GLU A 94 6.93 10.98 -13.17
C GLU A 94 6.73 9.77 -12.26
N TRP A 95 7.78 8.97 -12.05
CA TRP A 95 7.73 7.80 -11.17
C TRP A 95 7.41 8.10 -9.71
N PHE A 96 7.54 9.35 -9.24
CA PHE A 96 7.07 9.73 -7.90
C PHE A 96 5.55 9.79 -7.81
N PHE A 97 4.86 10.05 -8.92
CA PHE A 97 3.43 10.33 -8.98
C PHE A 97 2.65 9.22 -9.67
N VAL A 98 3.27 8.56 -10.66
CA VAL A 98 2.64 7.58 -11.53
C VAL A 98 3.55 6.37 -11.67
N VAL A 99 3.00 5.17 -11.41
CA VAL A 99 3.69 3.91 -11.75
C VAL A 99 3.41 3.59 -13.21
N PRO A 100 4.44 3.30 -14.03
CA PRO A 100 4.24 2.93 -15.43
C PRO A 100 3.29 1.73 -15.57
N LYS A 101 2.36 1.79 -16.55
CA LYS A 101 1.36 0.74 -16.77
C LYS A 101 1.97 -0.65 -16.95
N TRP A 102 3.09 -0.76 -17.68
CA TRP A 102 3.78 -2.03 -17.89
C TRP A 102 4.29 -2.66 -16.58
N ALA A 103 4.68 -1.84 -15.61
CA ALA A 103 5.12 -2.32 -14.31
C ALA A 103 3.94 -2.76 -13.43
N ALA A 104 2.79 -2.09 -13.56
CA ALA A 104 1.56 -2.48 -12.89
C ALA A 104 1.00 -3.80 -13.47
N ASP A 105 1.03 -3.98 -14.78
CA ASP A 105 0.52 -5.17 -15.46
C ASP A 105 1.39 -6.42 -15.17
N ALA A 106 2.71 -6.24 -14.98
CA ALA A 106 3.64 -7.33 -14.66
C ALA A 106 3.44 -7.92 -13.25
N GLU A 107 2.91 -7.16 -12.30
CA GLU A 107 2.55 -7.65 -10.97
C GLU A 107 1.24 -8.45 -11.00
N ALA A 108 0.25 -7.99 -11.77
CA ALA A 108 -1.06 -8.66 -11.85
C ALA A 108 -1.00 -10.08 -12.44
N SER A 109 0.11 -10.44 -13.07
CA SER A 109 0.33 -11.76 -13.68
C SER A 109 1.24 -12.69 -12.85
N ALA A 110 1.76 -12.23 -11.70
CA ALA A 110 2.69 -12.95 -10.82
C ALA A 110 1.98 -13.45 -9.55
#